data_AF-A0A1T5ID85-F1
#
_entry.id   AF-A0A1T5ID85-F1
#
_cell.length_a   1.000
_cell.length_b   1.000
_cell.length_c   1.000
_cell.angle_alpha   90.00
_cell.angle_beta   90.00
_cell.angle_gamma   90.00
#
_symmetry.space_group_name_H-M   'P 1'
#
loop_
_entity.id
_entity.type
_entity.pdbx_description
1 polymer ?
#
loop_
_entity_poly.entity_id
_entity_poly.type
_entity_poly.pdbx_seq_one_letter_code
_entity_poly.pdbx_strand_id
1 'polypeptide(L)'
;MNLKTIGIVIRREYFNKVRKKSFIWTTFLVPILIAGLTIGIMYAVINTKDKTKSIAVVDASGIVMPYMTDTETILFKEVTGVSVDSIKTNLSAMGYDGVLSVSAIDSTRSVSAEIFSSKPFGMEVNEAVTARINRAVEDYRIASYDIAGLDQILKDVKANVKLRSYTMDEDGKEKISEAGVYSILSMIMGIFLFMFITMFGSMVMSSVIEEKTSRVVEVLVSSVKSTELMFGKIIGVALVALTQFFLWIVLAGAIFTVGGGALMNKLGGDPTELVSSMGGAQADQMAALAASPELADSGIGTVISTLQNLPIGQIIGLFLIYFVFGYLLYASLFAAIGSAVESEGDTQQLQLPLTIPLMLAYIIALYAFKAPDSSIAFWGSLIPFTSPVVMISRLPFGVPTWELILSLALLVLTFVFCAWLSAKIYRVGILMFGKKSTWKDLWKWLKQK
;
A
#
# COMPACT_ATOMS: atom_id res chain seq x y z
N MET A 1 -10.65 0.45 40.67
CA MET A 1 -11.14 -0.46 39.62
C MET A 1 -11.09 -1.88 40.15
N ASN A 2 -12.17 -2.64 40.06
CA ASN A 2 -12.17 -4.07 40.37
C ASN A 2 -11.68 -4.86 39.15
N LEU A 3 -10.45 -5.35 39.21
CA LEU A 3 -9.82 -6.12 38.12
C LEU A 3 -10.58 -7.40 37.78
N LYS A 4 -11.26 -8.03 38.74
CA LYS A 4 -12.07 -9.24 38.49
C LYS A 4 -13.25 -8.92 37.59
N THR A 5 -13.94 -7.80 37.86
CA THR A 5 -15.08 -7.36 37.06
C THR A 5 -14.66 -7.03 35.63
N ILE A 6 -13.55 -6.32 35.46
CA ILE A 6 -12.98 -6.01 34.14
C ILE A 6 -12.66 -7.30 33.39
N GLY A 7 -12.03 -8.28 34.04
CA GLY A 7 -11.72 -9.58 33.43
C GLY A 7 -12.96 -10.34 32.95
N ILE A 8 -14.07 -10.28 33.69
CA ILE A 8 -15.35 -10.89 33.27
C ILE A 8 -15.89 -10.21 32.01
N VAL A 9 -15.86 -8.87 31.96
CA VAL A 9 -16.30 -8.11 30.79
C VAL A 9 -15.43 -8.41 29.58
N ILE A 10 -14.10 -8.42 29.74
CA ILE A 10 -13.15 -8.78 28.67
C ILE A 10 -13.50 -10.15 28.10
N ARG A 11 -13.65 -11.15 28.98
CA ARG A 11 -13.96 -12.53 28.58
C ARG A 11 -15.26 -12.60 27.79
N ARG A 12 -16.31 -11.94 28.27
CA ARG A 12 -17.61 -11.89 27.61
C ARG A 12 -17.49 -11.28 26.21
N GLU A 13 -16.89 -10.09 26.11
CA GLU A 13 -16.75 -9.37 24.84
C GLU A 13 -15.92 -10.14 23.81
N TYR A 14 -14.80 -10.72 24.26
CA TYR A 14 -13.94 -11.53 23.41
C TYR A 14 -14.69 -12.74 22.84
N PHE A 15 -15.29 -13.58 23.70
CA PHE A 15 -15.96 -14.80 23.25
C PHE A 15 -17.24 -14.52 22.45
N ASN A 16 -17.95 -13.43 22.74
CA ASN A 16 -19.12 -13.00 21.96
C ASN A 16 -18.76 -12.60 20.53
N LYS A 17 -17.50 -12.27 20.23
CA LYS A 17 -17.04 -11.86 18.90
C LYS A 17 -16.31 -12.98 18.19
N VAL A 18 -15.31 -13.62 18.82
CA VAL A 18 -14.50 -14.68 18.18
C VAL A 18 -15.32 -15.93 17.84
N ARG A 19 -16.37 -16.25 18.61
CA ARG A 19 -17.23 -17.41 18.33
C ARG A 19 -18.29 -17.15 17.27
N LYS A 20 -18.46 -15.90 16.79
CA LYS A 20 -19.42 -15.62 15.72
C LYS A 20 -18.93 -16.28 14.43
N LYS A 21 -19.85 -16.97 13.73
CA LYS A 21 -19.56 -17.53 12.40
C LYS A 21 -19.02 -16.46 11.46
N SER A 22 -19.56 -15.24 11.51
CA SER A 22 -19.08 -14.12 10.70
C SER A 22 -17.60 -13.82 10.94
N PHE A 23 -17.13 -13.82 12.19
CA PHE A 23 -15.72 -13.59 12.51
C PHE A 23 -14.81 -14.66 11.92
N ILE A 24 -15.18 -15.94 12.08
CA ILE A 24 -14.39 -17.06 11.53
C ILE A 24 -14.36 -16.95 10.00
N TRP A 25 -15.52 -16.75 9.37
CA TRP A 25 -15.61 -16.58 7.93
C TRP A 25 -14.78 -15.39 7.43
N THR A 26 -14.91 -14.20 8.00
CA THR A 26 -14.14 -13.03 7.54
C THR A 26 -12.65 -13.16 7.81
N THR A 27 -12.26 -13.78 8.93
CA THR A 27 -10.84 -13.95 9.30
C THR A 27 -10.09 -14.84 8.31
N PHE A 28 -10.68 -15.94 7.86
CA PHE A 28 -10.02 -16.86 6.92
C PHE A 28 -10.32 -16.55 5.45
N LEU A 29 -11.56 -16.17 5.13
CA LEU A 29 -11.97 -15.94 3.74
C LEU A 29 -11.25 -14.74 3.12
N VAL A 30 -11.09 -13.64 3.86
CA VAL A 30 -10.52 -12.40 3.29
C VAL A 30 -9.05 -12.59 2.85
N PRO A 31 -8.13 -13.10 3.68
CA PRO A 31 -6.75 -13.32 3.24
C PRO A 31 -6.64 -14.39 2.14
N ILE A 32 -7.44 -15.45 2.21
CA ILE A 32 -7.45 -16.50 1.16
C ILE A 32 -7.95 -15.92 -0.16
N LEU A 33 -8.98 -15.08 -0.14
CA LEU A 33 -9.51 -14.42 -1.33
C LEU A 33 -8.48 -13.44 -1.90
N ILE A 34 -7.86 -12.61 -1.05
CA ILE A 34 -6.79 -11.69 -1.49
C ILE A 34 -5.64 -12.49 -2.11
N ALA A 35 -5.16 -13.55 -1.46
CA ALA A 35 -4.09 -14.39 -1.99
C ALA A 35 -4.48 -15.09 -3.29
N GLY A 36 -5.70 -15.64 -3.37
CA GLY A 36 -6.20 -16.26 -4.59
C GLY A 36 -6.33 -15.27 -5.73
N LEU A 37 -6.75 -14.04 -5.44
CA LEU A 37 -6.89 -12.96 -6.41
C LEU A 37 -5.53 -12.42 -6.85
N THR A 38 -4.56 -12.26 -5.94
CA THR A 38 -3.20 -11.84 -6.31
C THR A 38 -2.48 -12.91 -7.12
N ILE A 39 -2.55 -14.18 -6.72
CA ILE A 39 -2.01 -15.31 -7.49
C ILE A 39 -2.72 -15.42 -8.85
N GLY A 40 -4.04 -15.26 -8.86
CA GLY A 40 -4.85 -15.30 -10.09
C GLY A 40 -4.53 -14.18 -11.06
N ILE A 41 -4.38 -12.93 -10.58
CA ILE A 41 -3.94 -11.79 -11.40
C ILE A 41 -2.52 -12.02 -11.89
N MET A 42 -1.60 -12.45 -11.03
CA MET A 42 -0.23 -12.73 -11.42
C MET A 42 -0.16 -13.82 -12.50
N TYR A 43 -0.93 -14.90 -12.35
CA TYR A 43 -1.07 -15.92 -13.36
C TYR A 43 -1.69 -15.37 -14.65
N ALA A 44 -2.71 -14.52 -14.55
CA ALA A 44 -3.31 -13.87 -15.71
C ALA A 44 -2.30 -12.95 -16.43
N VAL A 45 -1.53 -12.14 -15.71
CA VAL A 45 -0.50 -11.26 -16.27
C VAL A 45 0.57 -12.07 -17.01
N ILE A 46 1.08 -13.14 -16.40
CA ILE A 46 2.09 -14.02 -17.03
C ILE A 46 1.55 -14.68 -18.31
N ASN A 47 0.25 -14.99 -18.37
CA ASN A 47 -0.36 -15.65 -19.52
C ASN A 47 -1.09 -14.70 -20.49
N THR A 48 -1.18 -13.42 -20.16
CA THR A 48 -1.80 -12.42 -21.05
C THR A 48 -0.73 -12.02 -22.05
N LYS A 49 -0.83 -12.55 -23.26
CA LYS A 49 -0.18 -11.93 -24.42
C LYS A 49 -0.88 -10.59 -24.61
N ASP A 50 -0.21 -9.48 -24.32
CA ASP A 50 -0.76 -8.16 -24.56
C ASP A 50 -1.24 -8.06 -26.00
N LYS A 51 -2.47 -7.56 -26.19
CA LYS A 51 -2.95 -7.24 -27.54
C LYS A 51 -2.08 -6.09 -28.05
N THR A 52 -1.22 -6.39 -29.02
CA THR A 52 -0.39 -5.43 -29.74
C THR A 52 -1.22 -4.20 -30.12
N LYS A 53 -0.82 -3.04 -29.60
CA LYS A 53 -1.46 -1.77 -29.89
C LYS A 53 -0.92 -1.21 -31.19
N SER A 54 -1.77 -0.94 -32.17
CA SER A 54 -1.31 -0.34 -33.42
C SER A 54 -1.44 1.19 -33.36
N ILE A 55 -0.33 1.89 -33.50
CA ILE A 55 -0.26 3.34 -33.54
C ILE A 55 0.10 3.77 -34.96
N ALA A 56 -0.78 4.53 -35.60
CA ALA A 56 -0.47 5.20 -36.86
C ALA A 56 0.45 6.38 -36.59
N VAL A 57 1.53 6.53 -37.35
CA VAL A 57 2.49 7.62 -37.21
C VAL A 57 2.41 8.49 -38.46
N VAL A 58 2.04 9.76 -38.27
CA VAL A 58 2.09 10.80 -39.30
C VAL A 58 3.26 11.69 -38.96
N ASP A 59 4.40 11.45 -39.62
CA ASP A 59 5.64 12.17 -39.38
C ASP A 59 5.89 13.20 -40.49
N ALA A 60 5.53 14.47 -40.23
CA ALA A 60 5.84 15.57 -41.15
C ALA A 60 7.30 16.06 -41.04
N SER A 61 8.04 15.61 -40.03
CA SER A 61 9.46 15.95 -39.83
C SER A 61 10.40 15.03 -40.60
N GLY A 62 9.99 13.78 -40.83
CA GLY A 62 10.79 12.73 -41.47
C GLY A 62 11.93 12.17 -40.62
N ILE A 63 12.09 12.63 -39.36
CA ILE A 63 13.19 12.23 -38.48
C ILE A 63 12.77 11.26 -37.37
N VAL A 64 11.46 11.16 -37.08
CA VAL A 64 10.93 10.42 -35.93
C VAL A 64 10.60 8.97 -36.28
N MET A 65 10.05 8.70 -37.47
CA MET A 65 9.65 7.35 -37.87
C MET A 65 10.75 6.27 -37.71
N PRO A 66 12.05 6.52 -38.03
CA PRO A 66 13.11 5.53 -37.85
C PRO A 66 13.33 5.08 -36.39
N TYR A 67 12.92 5.91 -35.41
CA TYR A 67 13.04 5.60 -33.98
C TYR A 67 11.79 4.91 -33.41
N MET A 68 10.74 4.80 -34.21
CA MET A 68 9.48 4.13 -33.85
C MET A 68 9.57 2.64 -34.16
N THR A 69 10.44 1.94 -33.44
CA THR A 69 10.63 0.49 -33.59
C THR A 69 9.49 -0.30 -32.96
N ASP A 70 8.96 -1.28 -33.69
CA ASP A 70 7.96 -2.20 -33.16
C ASP A 70 8.45 -2.94 -31.92
N THR A 71 7.54 -3.18 -30.99
CA THR A 71 7.77 -3.92 -29.74
C THR A 71 6.67 -4.98 -29.60
N GLU A 72 6.86 -5.99 -28.76
CA GLU A 72 5.86 -7.05 -28.53
C GLU A 72 4.47 -6.50 -28.14
N THR A 73 4.41 -5.28 -27.60
CA THR A 73 3.19 -4.63 -27.12
C THR A 73 2.70 -3.47 -28.00
N ILE A 74 3.53 -2.91 -28.90
CA ILE A 74 3.22 -1.71 -29.70
C ILE A 74 3.74 -1.87 -31.13
N LEU A 75 2.86 -1.65 -32.11
CA LEU A 75 3.16 -1.66 -33.55
C LEU A 75 3.00 -0.25 -34.11
N PHE A 76 4.05 0.31 -34.68
CA PHE A 76 4.05 1.62 -35.33
C PHE A 76 3.90 1.45 -36.84
N LYS A 77 2.93 2.13 -37.44
CA LYS A 77 2.76 2.12 -38.90
C LYS A 77 2.79 3.53 -39.45
N GLU A 78 3.66 3.78 -40.40
CA GLU A 78 3.73 5.06 -41.08
C GLU A 78 2.48 5.26 -41.96
N VAL A 79 1.90 6.45 -41.89
CA VAL A 79 0.78 6.85 -42.75
C VAL A 79 1.14 8.16 -43.43
N THR A 80 1.30 8.12 -44.76
CA THR A 80 1.62 9.27 -45.60
C THR A 80 0.42 9.70 -46.44
N GLY A 81 0.27 11.01 -46.66
CA GLY A 81 -0.73 11.58 -47.59
C GLY A 81 -2.18 11.62 -47.08
N VAL A 82 -2.44 11.34 -45.81
CA VAL A 82 -3.79 11.42 -45.20
C VAL A 82 -3.79 12.51 -44.12
N SER A 83 -4.83 13.34 -44.09
CA SER A 83 -4.96 14.36 -43.04
C SER A 83 -5.22 13.72 -41.68
N VAL A 84 -4.60 14.28 -40.64
CA VAL A 84 -4.72 13.81 -39.26
C VAL A 84 -6.18 13.77 -38.81
N ASP A 85 -7.02 14.69 -39.28
CA ASP A 85 -8.45 14.75 -38.93
C ASP A 85 -9.28 13.64 -39.58
N SER A 86 -8.90 13.18 -40.77
CA SER A 86 -9.52 12.00 -41.40
C SER A 86 -9.15 10.71 -40.67
N ILE A 87 -7.94 10.62 -40.13
CA ILE A 87 -7.49 9.47 -39.32
C ILE A 87 -8.22 9.47 -37.98
N LYS A 88 -8.28 10.61 -37.27
CA LYS A 88 -9.02 10.75 -35.99
C LYS A 88 -10.45 10.22 -36.07
N THR A 89 -11.13 10.49 -37.18
CA THR A 89 -12.54 10.11 -37.38
C THR A 89 -12.71 8.60 -37.68
N ASN A 90 -11.70 7.94 -38.26
CA ASN A 90 -11.79 6.55 -38.73
C ASN A 90 -10.77 5.59 -38.10
N LEU A 91 -10.15 5.96 -36.97
CA LEU A 91 -9.15 5.16 -36.24
C LEU A 91 -9.51 3.67 -36.15
N SER A 92 -10.70 3.37 -35.64
CA SER A 92 -11.19 1.99 -35.45
C SER A 92 -11.45 1.26 -36.77
N ALA A 93 -11.88 1.97 -37.82
CA ALA A 93 -12.16 1.38 -39.13
C ALA A 93 -10.86 1.06 -39.90
N MET A 94 -9.79 1.81 -39.63
CA MET A 94 -8.45 1.59 -40.19
C MET A 94 -7.60 0.60 -39.38
N GLY A 95 -8.12 0.08 -38.28
CA GLY A 95 -7.42 -0.90 -37.42
C GLY A 95 -6.34 -0.30 -36.53
N TYR A 96 -6.41 1.00 -36.25
CA TYR A 96 -5.46 1.71 -35.38
C TYR A 96 -6.08 2.02 -34.01
N ASP A 97 -5.32 1.80 -32.95
CA ASP A 97 -5.70 2.16 -31.57
C ASP A 97 -5.49 3.66 -31.31
N GLY A 98 -4.54 4.29 -32.02
CA GLY A 98 -4.28 5.73 -31.98
C GLY A 98 -3.42 6.23 -33.14
N VAL A 99 -3.29 7.54 -33.24
CA VAL A 99 -2.48 8.26 -34.22
C VAL A 99 -1.54 9.23 -33.51
N LEU A 100 -0.24 9.11 -33.78
CA LEU A 100 0.80 10.03 -33.40
C LEU A 100 1.02 11.00 -34.56
N SER A 101 0.78 12.28 -34.32
CA SER A 101 1.00 13.37 -35.26
C SER A 101 2.25 14.14 -34.84
N VAL A 102 3.27 14.16 -35.69
CA VAL A 102 4.51 14.92 -35.49
C VAL A 102 4.56 16.07 -36.48
N SER A 103 4.80 17.28 -36.00
CA SER A 103 4.90 18.49 -36.83
C SER A 103 6.18 18.48 -37.67
N ALA A 104 6.22 19.31 -38.70
CA ALA A 104 7.47 19.61 -39.40
C ALA A 104 8.51 20.22 -38.43
N ILE A 105 9.78 20.11 -38.81
CA ILE A 105 10.90 20.65 -38.03
C ILE A 105 10.82 22.18 -38.00
N ASP A 106 10.85 22.75 -36.81
CA ASP A 106 10.78 24.20 -36.61
C ASP A 106 12.14 24.90 -36.74
N SER A 107 12.14 26.24 -36.59
CA SER A 107 13.36 27.06 -36.64
C SER A 107 14.38 26.76 -35.54
N THR A 108 13.98 26.03 -34.49
CA THR A 108 14.84 25.60 -33.39
C THR A 108 15.38 24.18 -33.55
N ARG A 109 15.13 23.54 -34.71
CA ARG A 109 15.45 22.14 -34.99
C ARG A 109 14.72 21.17 -34.04
N SER A 110 13.51 21.51 -33.64
CA SER A 110 12.63 20.71 -32.79
C SER A 110 11.35 20.32 -33.53
N VAL A 111 10.56 19.43 -32.93
CA VAL A 111 9.24 19.00 -33.40
C VAL A 111 8.22 19.10 -32.27
N SER A 112 6.95 19.34 -32.61
CA SER A 112 5.81 19.15 -31.72
C SER A 112 5.15 17.82 -32.02
N ALA A 113 4.70 17.10 -31.00
CA ALA A 113 4.06 15.81 -31.16
C ALA A 113 2.77 15.71 -30.33
N GLU A 114 1.71 15.21 -30.97
CA GLU A 114 0.40 15.01 -30.36
C GLU A 114 -0.06 13.57 -30.63
N ILE A 115 -0.54 12.88 -29.60
CA ILE A 115 -1.09 11.53 -29.75
C ILE A 115 -2.60 11.54 -29.50
N PHE A 116 -3.37 11.04 -30.46
CA PHE A 116 -4.81 10.92 -30.39
C PHE A 116 -5.17 9.43 -30.35
N SER A 117 -6.05 9.04 -29.44
CA SER A 117 -6.39 7.62 -29.26
C SER A 117 -7.89 7.46 -29.04
N SER A 118 -8.42 6.31 -29.48
CA SER A 118 -9.82 5.94 -29.22
C SER A 118 -10.05 5.59 -27.75
N LYS A 119 -9.00 5.14 -27.06
CA LYS A 119 -8.94 4.91 -25.62
C LYS A 119 -7.60 5.42 -25.09
N PRO A 120 -7.57 6.04 -23.90
CA PRO A 120 -6.32 6.52 -23.31
C PRO A 120 -5.25 5.41 -23.31
N PHE A 121 -4.08 5.74 -23.85
CA PHE A 121 -2.92 4.88 -23.74
C PHE A 121 -2.42 4.84 -22.29
N GLY A 122 -1.83 3.70 -21.90
CA GLY A 122 -1.17 3.58 -20.60
C GLY A 122 0.01 4.53 -20.47
N MET A 123 0.39 4.85 -19.23
CA MET A 123 1.51 5.74 -18.91
C MET A 123 2.81 5.31 -19.61
N GLU A 124 3.05 4.00 -19.66
CA GLU A 124 4.22 3.38 -20.31
C GLU A 124 4.33 3.71 -21.81
N VAL A 125 3.22 3.66 -22.56
CA VAL A 125 3.21 3.97 -24.00
C VAL A 125 3.60 5.42 -24.23
N ASN A 126 3.04 6.35 -23.44
CA ASN A 126 3.35 7.77 -23.57
C ASN A 126 4.83 8.04 -23.23
N GLU A 127 5.33 7.49 -22.12
CA GLU A 127 6.73 7.62 -21.73
C GLU A 127 7.70 7.05 -22.79
N ALA A 128 7.38 5.87 -23.33
CA ALA A 128 8.18 5.22 -24.36
C ALA A 128 8.19 6.02 -25.67
N VAL A 129 7.03 6.51 -26.13
CA VAL A 129 6.93 7.33 -27.34
C VAL A 129 7.66 8.65 -27.15
N THR A 130 7.46 9.36 -26.03
CA THR A 130 8.17 10.61 -25.73
C THR A 130 9.68 10.40 -25.70
N ALA A 131 10.18 9.35 -25.04
CA ALA A 131 11.61 9.05 -25.00
C ALA A 131 12.20 8.80 -26.39
N ARG A 132 11.46 8.12 -27.28
CA ARG A 132 11.87 7.86 -28.67
C ARG A 132 11.88 9.13 -29.51
N ILE A 133 10.87 10.00 -29.38
CA ILE A 133 10.83 11.30 -30.06
C ILE A 133 12.00 12.17 -29.61
N ASN A 134 12.25 12.26 -28.31
CA ASN A 134 13.37 13.03 -27.77
C ASN A 134 14.70 12.53 -28.35
N ARG A 135 14.92 11.20 -28.36
CA ARG A 135 16.13 10.61 -28.95
C ARG A 135 16.26 10.93 -30.45
N ALA A 136 15.16 10.90 -31.20
CA ALA A 136 15.17 11.23 -32.63
C ALA A 136 15.58 12.70 -32.87
N VAL A 137 15.01 13.63 -32.10
CA VAL A 137 15.33 15.05 -32.18
C VAL A 137 16.76 15.33 -31.72
N GLU A 138 17.22 14.67 -30.66
CA GLU A 138 18.61 14.76 -30.18
C GLU A 138 19.59 14.31 -31.26
N ASP A 139 19.41 13.10 -31.80
CA ASP A 139 20.30 12.55 -32.82
C ASP A 139 20.28 13.43 -34.11
N TYR A 140 19.12 13.98 -34.51
CA TYR A 140 19.03 14.94 -35.62
C TYR A 140 19.79 16.25 -35.34
N ARG A 141 19.63 16.81 -34.14
CA ARG A 141 20.35 18.02 -33.73
C ARG A 141 21.85 17.79 -33.70
N ILE A 142 22.31 16.65 -33.21
CA ILE A 142 23.74 16.32 -33.15
C ILE A 142 24.30 16.13 -34.57
N ALA A 143 23.58 15.44 -35.45
CA ALA A 143 23.96 15.27 -36.86
C ALA A 143 24.14 16.60 -37.60
N SER A 144 23.38 17.63 -37.21
CA SER A 144 23.46 18.96 -37.82
C SER A 144 24.72 19.77 -37.48
N TYR A 145 25.64 19.25 -36.65
CA TYR A 145 26.88 19.93 -36.25
C TYR A 145 28.13 19.55 -37.07
N ASP A 146 28.00 18.81 -38.17
CA ASP A 146 29.08 18.46 -39.13
C ASP A 146 30.37 17.95 -38.44
N ILE A 147 30.20 17.03 -37.49
CA ILE A 147 31.30 16.45 -36.70
C ILE A 147 31.84 15.22 -37.44
N ALA A 148 33.14 15.21 -37.74
CA ALA A 148 33.80 14.06 -38.37
C ALA A 148 33.76 12.82 -37.46
N GLY A 149 33.29 11.68 -37.98
CA GLY A 149 33.23 10.41 -37.25
C GLY A 149 32.09 10.28 -36.24
N LEU A 150 31.05 11.11 -36.36
CA LEU A 150 29.95 11.21 -35.39
C LEU A 150 29.26 9.88 -35.07
N ASP A 151 29.00 9.02 -36.05
CA ASP A 151 28.31 7.74 -35.83
C ASP A 151 29.09 6.78 -34.92
N GLN A 152 30.42 6.80 -35.03
CA GLN A 152 31.30 6.00 -34.18
C GLN A 152 31.33 6.58 -32.77
N ILE A 153 31.42 7.90 -32.65
CA ILE A 153 31.39 8.63 -31.38
C ILE A 153 30.06 8.36 -30.65
N LEU A 154 28.92 8.42 -31.32
CA LEU A 154 27.61 8.17 -30.71
C LEU A 154 27.45 6.73 -30.22
N LYS A 155 28.02 5.74 -30.93
CA LYS A 155 28.02 4.34 -30.48
C LYS A 155 28.92 4.14 -29.26
N ASP A 156 30.09 4.75 -29.25
CA ASP A 156 31.04 4.65 -28.14
C ASP A 156 30.55 5.41 -26.89
N VAL A 157 29.69 6.43 -27.07
CA VAL A 157 29.14 7.26 -25.98
C VAL A 157 27.83 6.70 -25.40
N LYS A 158 27.05 5.90 -26.14
CA LYS A 158 25.78 5.31 -25.66
C LYS A 158 26.04 4.16 -24.67
N ALA A 159 26.19 4.49 -23.39
CA ALA A 159 26.30 3.51 -22.31
C ALA A 159 24.92 2.99 -21.85
N ASN A 160 24.78 1.68 -21.69
CA ASN A 160 23.63 1.05 -21.02
C ASN A 160 24.06 0.64 -19.60
N VAL A 161 23.84 1.54 -18.64
CA VAL A 161 24.21 1.31 -17.23
C VAL A 161 22.99 0.81 -16.46
N LYS A 162 22.98 -0.47 -16.09
CA LYS A 162 22.00 -1.01 -15.14
C LYS A 162 22.40 -0.61 -13.72
N LEU A 163 21.67 0.33 -13.12
CA LEU A 163 21.89 0.74 -11.74
C LEU A 163 21.40 -0.36 -10.78
N ARG A 164 22.31 -0.92 -9.97
CA ARG A 164 21.98 -1.78 -8.83
C ARG A 164 22.15 -0.98 -7.55
N SER A 165 21.10 -0.91 -6.74
CA SER A 165 21.11 -0.21 -5.46
C SER A 165 21.38 -1.19 -4.33
N TYR A 166 22.36 -0.87 -3.49
CA TYR A 166 22.66 -1.60 -2.26
C TYR A 166 22.46 -0.66 -1.08
N THR A 167 21.81 -1.15 -0.04
CA THR A 167 21.73 -0.47 1.26
C THR A 167 22.72 -1.13 2.21
N MET A 168 23.52 -0.32 2.90
CA MET A 168 24.45 -0.82 3.91
C MET A 168 23.72 -0.98 5.25
N ASP A 169 23.91 -2.13 5.90
CA ASP A 169 23.47 -2.36 7.28
C ASP A 169 24.37 -1.58 8.27
N GLU A 170 23.95 -1.46 9.53
CA GLU A 170 24.77 -0.83 10.60
C GLU A 170 26.14 -1.53 10.78
N ASP A 171 26.22 -2.81 10.42
CA ASP A 171 27.45 -3.64 10.41
C ASP A 171 28.30 -3.51 9.13
N GLY A 172 27.94 -2.60 8.21
CA GLY A 172 28.66 -2.40 6.94
C GLY A 172 28.46 -3.51 5.90
N LYS A 173 27.49 -4.41 6.10
CA LYS A 173 27.13 -5.45 5.12
C LYS A 173 26.22 -4.87 4.03
N GLU A 174 26.56 -5.14 2.78
CA GLU A 174 25.75 -4.73 1.63
C GLU A 174 24.52 -5.64 1.48
N LYS A 175 23.34 -5.03 1.44
CA LYS A 175 22.08 -5.72 1.13
C LYS A 175 21.56 -5.17 -0.20
N ILE A 176 21.26 -6.07 -1.14
CA ILE A 176 20.56 -5.70 -2.37
C ILE A 176 19.21 -5.11 -1.96
N SER A 177 18.97 -3.87 -2.37
CA SER A 177 17.81 -3.11 -1.95
C SER A 177 16.96 -2.78 -3.16
N GLU A 178 15.90 -3.55 -3.36
CA GLU A 178 14.89 -3.22 -4.36
C GLU A 178 13.88 -2.25 -3.74
N ALA A 179 14.01 -0.97 -4.08
CA ALA A 179 13.16 0.10 -3.55
C ALA A 179 11.67 -0.26 -3.63
N GLY A 180 11.23 -0.90 -4.73
CA GLY A 180 9.85 -1.33 -4.94
C GLY A 180 9.30 -2.29 -3.88
N VAL A 181 10.12 -3.20 -3.34
CA VAL A 181 9.68 -4.15 -2.29
C VAL A 181 9.38 -3.43 -0.99
N TYR A 182 10.28 -2.55 -0.55
CA TYR A 182 10.09 -1.71 0.63
C TYR A 182 8.86 -0.81 0.48
N SER A 183 8.58 -0.37 -0.74
CA SER A 183 7.43 0.47 -1.10
C SER A 183 6.10 -0.27 -0.90
N ILE A 184 6.01 -1.47 -1.47
CA ILE A 184 4.81 -2.31 -1.38
C ILE A 184 4.55 -2.68 0.08
N LEU A 185 5.61 -3.06 0.81
CA LEU A 185 5.51 -3.39 2.22
C LEU A 185 5.03 -2.20 3.06
N SER A 186 5.62 -1.02 2.86
CA SER A 186 5.23 0.23 3.51
C SER A 186 3.74 0.54 3.29
N MET A 187 3.28 0.46 2.05
CA MET A 187 1.90 0.69 1.66
C MET A 187 0.94 -0.29 2.35
N ILE A 188 1.27 -1.59 2.30
CA ILE A 188 0.46 -2.67 2.89
C ILE A 188 0.35 -2.50 4.41
N MET A 189 1.45 -2.18 5.09
CA MET A 189 1.43 -2.02 6.54
C MET A 189 0.63 -0.78 6.96
N GLY A 190 0.78 0.33 6.24
CA GLY A 190 0.00 1.55 6.48
C GLY A 190 -1.50 1.35 6.27
N ILE A 191 -1.91 0.73 5.15
CA ILE A 191 -3.34 0.46 4.87
C ILE A 191 -3.93 -0.50 5.91
N PHE A 192 -3.20 -1.53 6.32
CA PHE A 192 -3.69 -2.45 7.34
C PHE A 192 -3.92 -1.74 8.67
N LEU A 193 -2.98 -0.92 9.16
CA LEU A 193 -3.21 -0.20 10.41
C LEU A 193 -4.38 0.77 10.31
N PHE A 194 -4.49 1.52 9.22
CA PHE A 194 -5.63 2.39 8.98
C PHE A 194 -6.95 1.61 9.03
N MET A 195 -7.04 0.52 8.25
CA MET A 195 -8.24 -0.31 8.17
C MET A 195 -8.58 -0.96 9.52
N PHE A 196 -7.59 -1.46 10.24
CA PHE A 196 -7.83 -2.18 11.49
C PHE A 196 -8.20 -1.24 12.64
N ILE A 197 -7.54 -0.09 12.77
CA ILE A 197 -7.88 0.90 13.80
C ILE A 197 -9.31 1.40 13.58
N THR A 198 -9.69 1.71 12.34
CA THR A 198 -11.05 2.15 12.02
C THR A 198 -12.07 1.04 12.23
N MET A 199 -11.83 -0.17 11.71
CA MET A 199 -12.74 -1.31 11.83
C MET A 199 -13.01 -1.70 13.28
N PHE A 200 -11.95 -1.90 14.08
CA PHE A 200 -12.11 -2.29 15.48
C PHE A 200 -12.56 -1.13 16.37
N GLY A 201 -12.22 0.12 16.03
CA GLY A 201 -12.76 1.30 16.68
C GLY A 201 -14.28 1.40 16.51
N SER A 202 -14.78 1.30 15.27
CA SER A 202 -16.22 1.24 14.97
C SER A 202 -16.90 0.07 15.67
N MET A 203 -16.24 -1.08 15.79
CA MET A 203 -16.79 -2.23 16.51
C MET A 203 -17.00 -1.96 18.01
N VAL A 204 -16.12 -1.18 18.66
CA VAL A 204 -16.32 -0.72 20.04
C VAL A 204 -17.51 0.23 20.11
N MET A 205 -17.60 1.18 19.18
CA MET A 205 -18.72 2.13 19.11
C MET A 205 -20.07 1.42 19.02
N SER A 206 -20.24 0.50 18.05
CA SER A 206 -21.47 -0.29 17.89
C SER A 206 -21.79 -1.11 19.14
N SER A 207 -20.80 -1.72 19.78
CA SER A 207 -21.01 -2.47 21.04
C SER A 207 -21.54 -1.58 22.17
N VAL A 208 -21.11 -0.33 22.26
CA VAL A 208 -21.63 0.63 23.26
C VAL A 208 -23.06 1.03 22.94
N ILE A 209 -23.39 1.22 21.66
CA ILE A 209 -24.74 1.57 21.20
C ILE A 209 -25.71 0.40 21.43
N GLU A 210 -25.31 -0.82 21.08
CA GLU A 210 -26.10 -2.04 21.32
C GLU A 210 -26.43 -2.18 22.82
N GLU A 211 -25.45 -1.95 23.70
CA GLU A 211 -25.71 -2.00 25.13
C GLU A 211 -26.66 -0.90 25.59
N LYS A 212 -26.42 0.34 25.17
CA LYS A 212 -27.25 1.50 25.56
C LYS A 212 -28.69 1.37 25.10
N THR A 213 -28.92 0.83 23.91
CA THR A 213 -30.26 0.61 23.35
C THR A 213 -30.96 -0.61 23.94
N SER A 214 -30.20 -1.56 24.49
CA SER A 214 -30.76 -2.76 25.11
C SER A 214 -31.20 -2.53 26.56
N ARG A 215 -32.20 -3.33 27.01
CA ARG A 215 -32.61 -3.40 28.44
C ARG A 215 -31.49 -3.86 29.39
N VAL A 216 -30.33 -4.24 28.86
CA VAL A 216 -29.19 -4.73 29.63
C VAL A 216 -28.47 -3.57 30.35
N VAL A 217 -28.63 -2.32 29.89
CA VAL A 217 -27.91 -1.16 30.47
C VAL A 217 -28.29 -0.87 31.93
N GLU A 218 -29.57 -0.97 32.30
CA GLU A 218 -30.05 -0.70 33.67
C GLU A 218 -29.49 -1.69 34.70
N VAL A 219 -29.37 -2.96 34.29
CA VAL A 219 -28.79 -4.03 35.11
C VAL A 219 -27.27 -3.91 35.18
N LEU A 220 -26.60 -3.53 34.08
CA LEU A 220 -25.14 -3.40 34.04
C LEU A 220 -24.64 -2.20 34.83
N VAL A 221 -25.29 -1.04 34.69
CA VAL A 221 -24.86 0.20 35.36
C VAL A 221 -25.12 0.17 36.87
N SER A 222 -26.11 -0.61 37.33
CA SER A 222 -26.33 -0.86 38.76
C SER A 222 -25.34 -1.88 39.36
N SER A 223 -24.75 -2.75 38.53
CA SER A 223 -23.86 -3.84 38.97
C SER A 223 -22.38 -3.53 38.85
N VAL A 224 -21.98 -2.67 37.89
CA VAL A 224 -20.57 -2.40 37.55
C VAL A 224 -20.35 -0.92 37.26
N LYS A 225 -19.21 -0.37 37.69
CA LYS A 225 -18.83 1.01 37.38
C LYS A 225 -18.65 1.21 35.86
N SER A 226 -19.19 2.29 35.31
CA SER A 226 -19.15 2.58 33.86
C SER A 226 -17.72 2.56 33.27
N THR A 227 -16.72 2.97 34.06
CA THR A 227 -15.30 2.94 33.64
C THR A 227 -14.75 1.52 33.51
N GLU A 228 -15.11 0.62 34.41
CA GLU A 228 -14.71 -0.79 34.37
C GLU A 228 -15.33 -1.50 33.17
N LEU A 229 -16.58 -1.17 32.85
CA LEU A 229 -17.29 -1.67 31.67
C LEU A 229 -16.61 -1.21 30.38
N MET A 230 -16.32 0.10 30.25
CA MET A 230 -15.65 0.67 29.07
C MET A 230 -14.27 0.05 28.84
N PHE A 231 -13.42 -0.01 29.86
CA PHE A 231 -12.08 -0.62 29.73
C PHE A 231 -12.17 -2.10 29.38
N GLY A 232 -13.10 -2.84 29.99
CA GLY A 232 -13.31 -4.25 29.67
C GLY A 232 -13.68 -4.48 28.20
N LYS A 233 -14.51 -3.60 27.62
CA LYS A 233 -14.86 -3.65 26.20
C LYS A 233 -13.70 -3.35 25.27
N ILE A 234 -13.00 -2.26 25.52
CA ILE A 234 -11.86 -1.83 24.69
C ILE A 234 -10.80 -2.92 24.69
N ILE A 235 -10.44 -3.48 25.85
CA ILE A 235 -9.46 -4.56 25.94
C ILE A 235 -10.00 -5.85 25.31
N GLY A 236 -11.28 -6.17 25.52
CA GLY A 236 -11.93 -7.34 24.91
C GLY A 236 -11.85 -7.32 23.38
N VAL A 237 -12.17 -6.18 22.75
CA VAL A 237 -12.08 -6.01 21.30
C VAL A 237 -10.62 -5.94 20.83
N ALA A 238 -9.70 -5.36 21.61
CA ALA A 238 -8.26 -5.43 21.32
C ALA A 238 -7.77 -6.89 21.19
N LEU A 239 -8.19 -7.77 22.11
CA LEU A 239 -7.82 -9.19 22.07
C LEU A 239 -8.41 -9.92 20.85
N VAL A 240 -9.62 -9.55 20.42
CA VAL A 240 -10.20 -10.06 19.16
C VAL A 240 -9.31 -9.67 17.97
N ALA A 241 -8.89 -8.40 17.93
CA ALA A 241 -8.00 -7.89 16.89
C ALA A 241 -6.64 -8.59 16.87
N LEU A 242 -6.02 -8.75 18.03
CA LEU A 242 -4.74 -9.45 18.17
C LEU A 242 -4.84 -10.92 17.76
N THR A 243 -5.97 -11.58 18.07
CA THR A 243 -6.23 -12.95 17.61
C THR A 243 -6.34 -13.01 16.09
N GLN A 244 -7.04 -12.04 15.49
CA GLN A 244 -7.16 -11.94 14.04
C GLN A 244 -5.80 -11.70 13.38
N PHE A 245 -4.96 -10.83 13.94
CA PHE A 245 -3.59 -10.62 13.45
C PHE A 245 -2.74 -11.88 13.54
N PHE A 246 -2.77 -12.56 14.68
CA PHE A 246 -2.03 -13.81 14.85
C PHE A 246 -2.43 -14.84 13.79
N LEU A 247 -3.74 -15.02 13.57
CA LEU A 247 -4.24 -15.92 12.53
C LEU A 247 -3.80 -15.48 11.12
N TRP A 248 -3.79 -14.19 10.83
CA TRP A 248 -3.35 -13.67 9.53
C TRP A 248 -1.86 -13.81 9.32
N ILE A 249 -1.02 -13.62 10.34
CA ILE A 249 0.43 -13.84 10.25
C ILE A 249 0.72 -15.31 9.95
N VAL A 250 0.05 -16.23 10.67
CA VAL A 250 0.18 -17.67 10.45
C VAL A 250 -0.29 -18.05 9.04
N LEU A 251 -1.44 -17.53 8.61
CA LEU A 251 -2.01 -17.81 7.30
C LEU A 251 -1.17 -17.22 6.17
N ALA A 252 -0.67 -16.00 6.31
CA ALA A 252 0.22 -15.37 5.35
C ALA A 252 1.54 -16.14 5.22
N GLY A 253 2.12 -16.60 6.34
CA GLY A 253 3.29 -17.48 6.30
C GLY A 253 3.00 -18.81 5.60
N ALA A 254 1.85 -19.44 5.85
CA ALA A 254 1.43 -20.66 5.18
C ALA A 254 1.19 -20.45 3.66
N ILE A 255 0.54 -19.35 3.28
CA ILE A 255 0.30 -18.99 1.88
C ILE A 255 1.61 -18.66 1.17
N PHE A 256 2.52 -17.94 1.81
CA PHE A 256 3.81 -17.59 1.24
C PHE A 256 4.67 -18.83 1.02
N THR A 257 4.70 -19.78 1.97
CA THR A 257 5.45 -21.04 1.83
C THR A 257 4.85 -21.94 0.75
N VAL A 258 3.53 -22.17 0.76
CA VAL A 258 2.86 -23.04 -0.23
C VAL A 258 2.78 -22.39 -1.61
N GLY A 259 2.33 -21.15 -1.68
CA GLY A 259 2.16 -20.38 -2.91
C GLY A 259 3.49 -19.95 -3.52
N GLY A 260 4.45 -19.53 -2.69
CA GLY A 260 5.82 -19.23 -3.14
C GLY A 260 6.52 -20.47 -3.68
N GLY A 261 6.42 -21.62 -3.01
CA GLY A 261 6.96 -22.89 -3.51
C GLY A 261 6.33 -23.32 -4.85
N ALA A 262 5.01 -23.24 -4.97
CA ALA A 262 4.32 -23.57 -6.22
C ALA A 262 4.66 -22.61 -7.38
N LEU A 263 4.80 -21.32 -7.08
CA LEU A 263 5.19 -20.28 -8.05
C LEU A 263 6.65 -20.45 -8.49
N MET A 264 7.57 -20.68 -7.54
CA MET A 264 8.98 -20.93 -7.79
C MET A 264 9.17 -22.20 -8.65
N ASN A 265 8.46 -23.28 -8.33
CA ASN A 265 8.47 -24.50 -9.15
C ASN A 265 8.00 -24.27 -10.59
N LYS A 266 7.10 -23.31 -10.82
CA LYS A 266 6.53 -23.02 -12.16
C LYS A 266 7.33 -21.98 -12.95
N LEU A 267 8.06 -21.09 -12.27
CA LEU A 267 8.96 -20.10 -12.86
C LEU A 267 10.39 -20.62 -13.10
N GLY A 268 10.64 -21.90 -12.80
CA GLY A 268 11.96 -22.51 -12.83
C GLY A 268 12.47 -22.65 -11.40
N GLY A 269 12.35 -23.86 -10.85
CA GLY A 269 12.79 -24.20 -9.50
C GLY A 269 14.28 -23.97 -9.25
N ASP A 270 14.71 -24.26 -8.03
CA ASP A 270 16.06 -24.04 -7.52
C ASP A 270 17.14 -24.28 -8.60
N PRO A 271 17.99 -23.28 -8.94
CA PRO A 271 19.07 -23.45 -9.91
C PRO A 271 19.96 -24.67 -9.60
N THR A 272 20.02 -25.05 -8.32
CA THR A 272 20.74 -26.19 -7.76
C THR A 272 20.08 -27.56 -7.99
N GLU A 273 18.75 -27.66 -8.14
CA GLU A 273 18.07 -28.94 -8.39
C GLU A 273 18.07 -29.33 -9.87
N LEU A 274 18.04 -28.35 -10.77
CA LEU A 274 18.18 -28.57 -12.21
C LEU A 274 19.61 -29.00 -12.60
N VAL A 275 20.62 -28.51 -11.87
CA VAL A 275 22.03 -28.87 -12.05
C VAL A 275 22.36 -30.24 -11.45
N SER A 276 21.73 -30.62 -10.33
CA SER A 276 21.98 -31.91 -9.68
C SER A 276 21.23 -33.09 -10.31
N SER A 277 20.18 -32.83 -11.10
CA SER A 277 19.41 -33.86 -11.82
C SER A 277 19.97 -34.19 -13.22
N MET A 278 20.94 -33.41 -13.73
CA MET A 278 21.61 -33.66 -15.01
C MET A 278 23.13 -33.82 -14.80
N GLY A 279 23.58 -35.05 -14.53
CA GLY A 279 25.02 -35.34 -14.41
C GLY A 279 25.78 -35.17 -15.73
N GLY A 280 27.01 -34.65 -15.65
CA GLY A 280 27.98 -34.60 -16.76
C GLY A 280 28.36 -33.19 -17.21
N ALA A 281 29.25 -33.09 -18.21
CA ALA A 281 29.91 -31.87 -18.72
C ALA A 281 28.97 -30.78 -19.31
N GLN A 282 27.66 -30.94 -19.19
CA GLN A 282 26.64 -29.93 -19.48
C GLN A 282 26.30 -29.09 -18.23
N ALA A 283 26.68 -29.57 -17.03
CA ALA A 283 26.55 -28.88 -15.76
C ALA A 283 27.43 -27.63 -15.67
N ASP A 284 28.65 -27.63 -16.22
CA ASP A 284 29.54 -26.46 -16.21
C ASP A 284 29.06 -25.36 -17.18
N GLN A 285 28.48 -25.76 -18.32
CA GLN A 285 27.96 -24.84 -19.33
C GLN A 285 26.62 -24.22 -18.90
N MET A 286 25.80 -24.97 -18.17
CA MET A 286 24.57 -24.47 -17.56
C MET A 286 24.82 -23.75 -16.22
N ALA A 287 25.88 -24.06 -15.48
CA ALA A 287 26.34 -23.25 -14.35
C ALA A 287 26.87 -21.88 -14.80
N ALA A 288 27.54 -21.81 -15.95
CA ALA A 288 27.90 -20.55 -16.59
C ALA A 288 26.65 -19.78 -17.12
N LEU A 289 25.61 -20.50 -17.56
CA LEU A 289 24.33 -19.91 -17.99
C LEU A 289 23.43 -19.49 -16.82
N ALA A 290 23.47 -20.21 -15.69
CA ALA A 290 22.78 -19.85 -14.43
C ALA A 290 23.52 -18.74 -13.67
N ALA A 291 24.84 -18.62 -13.88
CA ALA A 291 25.64 -17.47 -13.48
C ALA A 291 25.50 -16.28 -14.47
N SER A 292 24.71 -16.42 -15.54
CA SER A 292 24.42 -15.29 -16.42
C SER A 292 23.52 -14.29 -15.67
N PRO A 293 23.78 -12.97 -15.77
CA PRO A 293 22.98 -11.94 -15.13
C PRO A 293 21.50 -11.88 -15.57
N GLU A 294 21.11 -12.66 -16.59
CA GLU A 294 19.79 -12.62 -17.23
C GLU A 294 18.73 -13.49 -16.53
N LEU A 295 19.10 -14.64 -15.93
CA LEU A 295 18.18 -15.44 -15.10
C LEU A 295 17.98 -14.86 -13.69
N ALA A 296 18.99 -14.15 -13.18
CA ALA A 296 18.91 -13.32 -11.98
C ALA A 296 18.06 -12.03 -12.19
N ASP A 297 17.70 -11.70 -13.44
CA ASP A 297 16.90 -10.52 -13.83
C ASP A 297 15.38 -10.80 -13.74
N SER A 298 14.96 -11.99 -13.31
CA SER A 298 13.57 -12.21 -12.93
C SER A 298 13.29 -11.40 -11.67
N GLY A 299 12.55 -10.29 -11.80
CA GLY A 299 12.23 -9.39 -10.67
C GLY A 299 11.68 -10.13 -9.44
N ILE A 300 11.11 -11.32 -9.61
CA ILE A 300 10.63 -12.19 -8.53
C ILE A 300 11.76 -12.74 -7.63
N GLY A 301 12.93 -13.09 -8.17
CA GLY A 301 14.08 -13.57 -7.37
C GLY A 301 14.67 -12.46 -6.49
N THR A 302 14.76 -11.24 -7.01
CA THR A 302 15.16 -10.04 -6.27
C THR A 302 14.14 -9.70 -5.18
N VAL A 303 12.84 -9.82 -5.45
CA VAL A 303 11.78 -9.63 -4.46
C VAL A 303 11.90 -10.63 -3.30
N ILE A 304 12.07 -11.93 -3.60
CA ILE A 304 12.17 -12.97 -2.57
C ILE A 304 13.39 -12.77 -1.68
N SER A 305 14.56 -12.50 -2.27
CA SER A 305 15.79 -12.25 -1.50
C SER A 305 15.70 -10.98 -0.66
N THR A 306 15.04 -9.91 -1.16
CA THR A 306 14.80 -8.70 -0.36
C THR A 306 13.90 -8.98 0.83
N LEU A 307 12.81 -9.74 0.66
CA LEU A 307 11.90 -10.11 1.74
C LEU A 307 12.57 -10.95 2.83
N GLN A 308 13.45 -11.88 2.45
CA GLN A 308 14.19 -12.72 3.41
C GLN A 308 15.17 -11.91 4.27
N ASN A 309 15.71 -10.82 3.74
CA ASN A 309 16.67 -9.95 4.44
C ASN A 309 16.02 -8.90 5.35
N LEU A 310 14.70 -8.76 5.31
CA LEU A 310 13.99 -7.82 6.16
C LEU A 310 13.97 -8.27 7.63
N PRO A 311 14.09 -7.35 8.60
CA PRO A 311 13.90 -7.64 10.01
C PRO A 311 12.41 -7.83 10.33
N ILE A 312 11.78 -8.86 9.76
CA ILE A 312 10.33 -9.12 9.85
C ILE A 312 9.86 -9.17 11.30
N GLY A 313 10.66 -9.76 12.21
CA GLY A 313 10.34 -9.82 13.63
C GLY A 313 10.19 -8.44 14.28
N GLN A 314 11.10 -7.52 13.98
CA GLN A 314 11.02 -6.13 14.47
C GLN A 314 9.84 -5.39 13.86
N ILE A 315 9.61 -5.57 12.55
CA ILE A 315 8.49 -4.94 11.84
C ILE A 315 7.16 -5.38 12.44
N ILE A 316 6.96 -6.68 12.61
CA ILE A 316 5.73 -7.23 13.20
C ILE A 316 5.60 -6.80 14.67
N GLY A 317 6.68 -6.83 15.45
CA GLY A 317 6.66 -6.40 16.85
C GLY A 317 6.23 -4.94 17.00
N LEU A 318 6.85 -4.03 16.25
CA LEU A 318 6.49 -2.61 16.26
C LEU A 318 5.10 -2.37 15.67
N PHE A 319 4.72 -3.09 14.61
CA PHE A 319 3.38 -3.04 14.04
C PHE A 319 2.33 -3.36 15.11
N LEU A 320 2.52 -4.42 15.90
CA LEU A 320 1.60 -4.80 16.97
C LEU A 320 1.57 -3.76 18.09
N ILE A 321 2.71 -3.19 18.48
CA ILE A 321 2.77 -2.15 19.51
C ILE A 321 2.01 -0.90 19.06
N TYR A 322 2.32 -0.39 17.87
CA TYR A 322 1.64 0.79 17.30
C TYR A 322 0.16 0.50 17.02
N PHE A 323 -0.18 -0.70 16.57
CA PHE A 323 -1.57 -1.14 16.46
C PHE A 323 -2.27 -1.05 17.81
N VAL A 324 -1.72 -1.65 18.87
CA VAL A 324 -2.37 -1.70 20.19
C VAL A 324 -2.57 -0.28 20.72
N PHE A 325 -1.55 0.57 20.74
CA PHE A 325 -1.70 1.92 21.29
C PHE A 325 -2.52 2.85 20.40
N GLY A 326 -2.37 2.75 19.07
CA GLY A 326 -3.23 3.45 18.12
C GLY A 326 -4.69 3.04 18.26
N TYR A 327 -4.94 1.73 18.31
CA TYR A 327 -6.26 1.16 18.58
C TYR A 327 -6.81 1.67 19.91
N LEU A 328 -6.07 1.61 21.01
CA LEU A 328 -6.53 2.05 22.32
C LEU A 328 -6.91 3.54 22.33
N LEU A 329 -6.10 4.38 21.68
CA LEU A 329 -6.39 5.80 21.48
C LEU A 329 -7.74 5.98 20.76
N TYR A 330 -7.89 5.39 19.58
CA TYR A 330 -9.09 5.56 18.77
C TYR A 330 -10.32 4.88 19.37
N ALA A 331 -10.18 3.67 19.90
CA ALA A 331 -11.25 2.92 20.57
C ALA A 331 -11.82 3.69 21.76
N SER A 332 -10.98 4.42 22.51
CA SER A 332 -11.47 5.28 23.59
C SER A 332 -12.37 6.40 23.06
N LEU A 333 -12.02 7.01 21.93
CA LEU A 333 -12.80 8.08 21.31
C LEU A 333 -14.09 7.55 20.66
N PHE A 334 -14.00 6.39 19.99
CA PHE A 334 -15.16 5.67 19.46
C PHE A 334 -16.13 5.24 20.56
N ALA A 335 -15.65 4.76 21.70
CA ALA A 335 -16.48 4.42 22.85
C ALA A 335 -17.21 5.66 23.41
N ALA A 336 -16.52 6.81 23.47
CA ALA A 336 -17.12 8.07 23.91
C ALA A 336 -18.26 8.51 22.98
N ILE A 337 -18.06 8.45 21.66
CA ILE A 337 -19.10 8.75 20.66
C ILE A 337 -20.26 7.76 20.76
N GLY A 338 -19.97 6.45 20.85
CA GLY A 338 -20.98 5.41 20.98
C GLY A 338 -21.85 5.58 22.24
N SER A 339 -21.30 6.13 23.31
CA SER A 339 -22.08 6.45 24.52
C SER A 339 -23.00 7.66 24.36
N ALA A 340 -22.67 8.57 23.43
CA ALA A 340 -23.39 9.83 23.24
C ALA A 340 -24.55 9.73 22.24
N VAL A 341 -24.57 8.68 21.42
CA VAL A 341 -25.61 8.44 20.41
C VAL A 341 -26.60 7.35 20.84
N GLU A 342 -27.75 7.29 20.18
CA GLU A 342 -28.80 6.30 20.44
C GLU A 342 -29.02 5.33 19.28
N SER A 343 -28.57 5.69 18.07
CA SER A 343 -28.71 4.86 16.88
C SER A 343 -27.41 4.81 16.10
N GLU A 344 -27.17 3.71 15.39
CA GLU A 344 -26.01 3.62 14.50
C GLU A 344 -26.07 4.66 13.36
N GLY A 345 -27.26 5.05 12.91
CA GLY A 345 -27.44 6.06 11.86
C GLY A 345 -26.91 7.45 12.23
N ASP A 346 -27.03 7.84 13.51
CA ASP A 346 -26.55 9.14 13.98
C ASP A 346 -25.01 9.18 14.17
N THR A 347 -24.34 8.02 14.14
CA THR A 347 -22.88 7.94 14.39
C THR A 347 -22.04 8.45 13.23
N GLN A 348 -22.52 8.35 11.98
CA GLN A 348 -21.71 8.65 10.80
C GLN A 348 -21.21 10.11 10.82
N GLN A 349 -22.04 11.05 11.31
CA GLN A 349 -21.66 12.46 11.42
C GLN A 349 -20.63 12.73 12.53
N LEU A 350 -20.65 11.95 13.62
CA LEU A 350 -19.71 12.09 14.73
C LEU A 350 -18.41 11.29 14.50
N GLN A 351 -18.46 10.25 13.67
CA GLN A 351 -17.31 9.43 13.30
C GLN A 351 -16.35 10.17 12.36
N LEU A 352 -16.85 11.04 11.49
CA LEU A 352 -16.04 11.70 10.46
C LEU A 352 -14.88 12.53 11.04
N PRO A 353 -15.07 13.40 12.07
CA PRO A 353 -13.95 14.11 12.70
C PRO A 353 -12.91 13.20 13.35
N LEU A 354 -13.30 12.01 13.79
CA LEU A 354 -12.38 11.02 14.36
C LEU A 354 -11.58 10.30 13.27
N THR A 355 -12.17 10.07 12.11
CA THR A 355 -11.53 9.37 10.99
C THR A 355 -10.68 10.29 10.12
N ILE A 356 -10.95 11.60 10.06
CA ILE A 356 -10.13 12.56 9.29
C ILE A 356 -8.63 12.47 9.64
N PRO A 357 -8.20 12.51 10.93
CA PRO A 357 -6.79 12.38 11.25
C PRO A 357 -6.19 11.05 10.78
N LEU A 358 -6.94 9.94 10.84
CA LEU A 358 -6.50 8.64 10.33
C LEU A 358 -6.39 8.64 8.79
N MET A 359 -7.33 9.28 8.10
CA MET A 359 -7.25 9.44 6.64
C MET A 359 -6.04 10.29 6.24
N LEU A 360 -5.78 11.38 6.97
CA LEU A 360 -4.58 12.19 6.76
C LEU A 360 -3.31 11.35 7.00
N ALA A 361 -3.30 10.52 8.04
CA ALA A 361 -2.21 9.60 8.31
C ALA A 361 -1.98 8.63 7.15
N TYR A 362 -3.05 8.08 6.57
CA TYR A 362 -2.95 7.22 5.40
C TYR A 362 -2.40 7.97 4.17
N ILE A 363 -2.86 9.18 3.90
CA ILE A 363 -2.33 10.01 2.80
C ILE A 363 -0.84 10.31 3.01
N ILE A 364 -0.43 10.67 4.23
CA ILE A 364 0.98 10.90 4.56
C ILE A 364 1.78 9.59 4.39
N ALA A 365 1.23 8.43 4.75
CA ALA A 365 1.89 7.15 4.53
C ALA A 365 2.12 6.85 3.04
N LEU A 366 1.16 7.17 2.16
CA LEU A 366 1.33 7.07 0.70
C LEU A 366 2.47 7.97 0.19
N TYR A 367 2.65 9.15 0.80
CA TYR A 367 3.74 10.07 0.46
C TYR A 367 5.09 9.63 1.05
N ALA A 368 5.08 9.12 2.28
CA ALA A 368 6.26 8.66 3.00
C ALA A 368 7.00 7.52 2.25
N PHE A 369 6.30 6.78 1.40
CA PHE A 369 6.93 5.86 0.46
C PHE A 369 7.94 6.58 -0.46
N LYS A 370 7.58 7.72 -1.06
CA LYS A 370 8.45 8.43 -2.02
C LYS A 370 9.55 9.22 -1.33
N ALA A 371 9.26 9.74 -0.14
CA ALA A 371 10.16 10.58 0.62
C ALA A 371 10.05 10.27 2.12
N PRO A 372 10.63 9.14 2.59
CA PRO A 372 10.48 8.67 3.97
C PRO A 372 11.08 9.64 5.01
N ASP A 373 12.09 10.42 4.62
CA ASP A 373 12.77 11.39 5.47
C ASP A 373 12.24 12.82 5.33
N SER A 374 11.14 12.99 4.59
CA SER A 374 10.52 14.31 4.44
C SER A 374 9.95 14.82 5.76
N SER A 375 9.91 16.15 5.92
CA SER A 375 9.34 16.78 7.12
C SER A 375 7.90 16.36 7.40
N ILE A 376 7.09 16.14 6.35
CA ILE A 376 5.70 15.69 6.50
C ILE A 376 5.63 14.25 7.04
N ALA A 377 6.53 13.36 6.61
CA ALA A 377 6.61 11.99 7.10
C ALA A 377 7.13 11.96 8.55
N PHE A 378 8.14 12.77 8.86
CA PHE A 378 8.65 12.96 10.21
C PHE A 378 7.56 13.43 11.18
N TRP A 379 6.92 14.57 10.92
CA TRP A 379 5.87 15.09 11.80
C TRP A 379 4.64 14.18 11.85
N GLY A 380 4.25 13.59 10.72
CA GLY A 380 3.16 12.62 10.66
C GLY A 380 3.45 11.38 11.54
N SER A 381 4.71 10.98 11.68
CA SER A 381 5.12 9.87 12.54
C SER A 381 5.19 10.21 14.03
N LEU A 382 5.22 11.50 14.40
CA LEU A 382 5.29 11.95 15.80
C LEU A 382 3.93 12.35 16.38
N ILE A 383 3.04 12.91 15.56
CA ILE A 383 1.72 13.34 16.02
C ILE A 383 0.89 12.10 16.38
N PRO A 384 0.42 11.93 17.63
CA PRO A 384 -0.21 10.70 18.12
C PRO A 384 -1.39 10.17 17.31
N PHE A 385 -2.21 11.06 16.72
CA PHE A 385 -3.34 10.66 15.88
C PHE A 385 -2.93 10.09 14.53
N THR A 386 -1.76 10.48 14.00
CA THR A 386 -1.26 10.01 12.70
C THR A 386 -0.15 8.98 12.84
N SER A 387 0.59 9.03 13.95
CA SER A 387 1.78 8.22 14.21
C SER A 387 1.60 6.72 14.03
N PRO A 388 0.47 6.08 14.40
CA PRO A 388 0.35 4.63 14.26
C PRO A 388 0.50 4.19 12.81
N VAL A 389 -0.09 4.94 11.88
CA VAL A 389 -0.07 4.60 10.45
C VAL A 389 1.22 5.06 9.80
N VAL A 390 1.66 6.31 10.05
CA VAL A 390 2.81 6.92 9.35
C VAL A 390 4.15 6.34 9.82
N MET A 391 4.31 6.05 11.11
CA MET A 391 5.59 5.51 11.60
C MET A 391 5.84 4.11 11.03
N ILE A 392 4.81 3.29 10.96
CA ILE A 392 4.91 1.93 10.43
C ILE A 392 5.16 1.92 8.93
N SER A 393 4.65 2.89 8.16
CA SER A 393 5.00 3.02 6.75
C SER A 393 6.46 3.46 6.54
N ARG A 394 7.07 4.19 7.48
CA ARG A 394 8.49 4.58 7.41
C ARG A 394 9.44 3.46 7.83
N LEU A 395 8.97 2.53 8.67
CA LEU A 395 9.80 1.49 9.29
C LEU A 395 10.63 0.64 8.30
N PRO A 396 10.12 0.22 7.13
CA PRO A 396 10.92 -0.53 6.15
C PRO A 396 12.14 0.24 5.62
N PHE A 397 12.12 1.58 5.66
CA PHE A 397 13.19 2.44 5.15
C PHE A 397 14.27 2.75 6.19
N GLY A 398 14.11 2.27 7.42
CA GLY A 398 15.02 2.58 8.54
C GLY A 398 14.65 3.89 9.21
N VAL A 399 14.15 3.82 10.44
CA VAL A 399 13.80 4.99 11.25
C VAL A 399 14.72 5.03 12.47
N PRO A 400 15.29 6.19 12.84
CA PRO A 400 16.09 6.32 14.04
C PRO A 400 15.33 5.86 15.30
N THR A 401 16.00 5.09 16.16
CA THR A 401 15.39 4.50 17.36
C THR A 401 14.80 5.56 18.31
N TRP A 402 15.39 6.75 18.38
CA TRP A 402 14.87 7.83 19.21
C TRP A 402 13.53 8.39 18.69
N GLU A 403 13.31 8.42 17.37
CA GLU A 403 12.02 8.83 16.77
C GLU A 403 10.93 7.82 17.14
N LEU A 404 11.26 6.52 17.12
CA LEU A 404 10.37 5.45 17.55
C LEU A 404 9.98 5.59 19.03
N ILE A 405 10.96 5.79 19.91
CA ILE A 405 10.72 5.95 21.35
C ILE A 405 9.90 7.20 21.63
N LEU A 406 10.24 8.33 21.01
CA LEU A 406 9.54 9.61 21.19
C LEU A 406 8.09 9.52 20.71
N SER A 407 7.89 8.96 19.51
CA SER A 407 6.55 8.73 18.94
C SER A 407 5.70 7.82 19.83
N LEU A 408 6.26 6.71 20.31
CA LEU A 408 5.57 5.81 21.25
C LEU A 408 5.23 6.50 22.58
N ALA A 409 6.16 7.27 23.15
CA ALA A 409 5.92 8.00 24.39
C ALA A 409 4.78 9.02 24.25
N LEU A 410 4.78 9.80 23.16
CA LEU A 410 3.72 10.76 22.85
C LEU A 410 2.38 10.06 22.60
N LEU A 411 2.40 8.91 21.93
CA LEU A 411 1.21 8.11 21.67
C LEU A 411 0.59 7.58 22.96
N VAL A 412 1.40 7.02 23.86
CA VAL A 412 0.95 6.51 25.17
C VAL A 412 0.40 7.64 26.04
N LEU A 413 1.11 8.77 26.13
CA LEU A 413 0.66 9.93 26.91
C LEU A 413 -0.69 10.44 26.40
N THR A 414 -0.81 10.57 25.08
CA THR A 414 -2.04 11.04 24.43
C THR A 414 -3.18 10.05 24.61
N PHE A 415 -2.89 8.75 24.51
CA PHE A 415 -3.86 7.71 24.83
C PHE A 415 -4.37 7.85 26.28
N VAL A 416 -3.50 8.00 27.27
CA VAL A 416 -3.90 8.14 28.68
C VAL A 416 -4.81 9.37 28.85
N PHE A 417 -4.45 10.49 28.23
CA PHE A 417 -5.25 11.71 28.24
C PHE A 417 -6.62 11.52 27.58
N CYS A 418 -6.67 10.97 26.37
CA CYS A 418 -7.91 10.72 25.64
C CYS A 418 -8.79 9.68 26.35
N ALA A 419 -8.21 8.61 26.89
CA ALA A 419 -8.94 7.59 27.64
C ALA A 419 -9.58 8.18 28.90
N TRP A 420 -8.89 9.10 29.59
CA TRP A 420 -9.45 9.83 30.72
C TRP A 420 -10.62 10.74 30.32
N LEU A 421 -10.50 11.50 29.22
CA LEU A 421 -11.58 12.31 28.67
C LEU A 421 -12.79 11.46 28.26
N SER A 422 -12.54 10.37 27.53
CA SER A 422 -13.55 9.44 27.07
C SER A 422 -14.28 8.75 28.21
N ALA A 423 -13.58 8.37 29.28
CA ALA A 423 -14.21 7.79 30.47
C ALA A 423 -15.20 8.75 31.15
N LYS A 424 -14.90 10.06 31.17
CA LYS A 424 -15.83 11.09 31.66
C LYS A 424 -17.07 11.20 30.79
N ILE A 425 -16.88 11.28 29.47
CA ILE A 425 -17.99 11.33 28.49
C ILE A 425 -18.85 10.07 28.62
N TYR A 426 -18.22 8.90 28.71
CA TYR A 426 -18.90 7.61 28.81
C TYR A 426 -19.80 7.52 30.04
N ARG A 427 -19.32 8.00 31.21
CA ARG A 427 -20.09 7.99 32.46
C ARG A 427 -21.39 8.77 32.36
N VAL A 428 -21.39 9.91 31.66
CA VAL A 428 -22.58 10.76 31.49
C VAL A 428 -23.43 10.26 30.32
N GLY A 429 -22.81 9.99 29.17
CA GLY A 429 -23.47 9.61 27.93
C GLY A 429 -24.29 8.32 28.05
N ILE A 430 -23.78 7.31 28.76
CA ILE A 430 -24.49 6.02 28.91
C ILE A 430 -25.82 6.14 29.66
N LEU A 431 -25.99 7.20 30.46
CA LEU A 431 -27.20 7.47 31.25
C LEU A 431 -28.16 8.46 30.58
N MET A 432 -27.75 9.09 29.48
CA MET A 432 -28.57 10.08 28.79
C MET A 432 -29.39 9.43 27.67
N PHE A 433 -30.71 9.36 27.88
CA PHE A 433 -31.71 8.84 26.94
C PHE A 433 -32.62 9.97 26.42
N GLY A 434 -33.09 9.82 25.18
CA GLY A 434 -34.07 10.67 24.53
C GLY A 434 -33.54 11.97 23.91
N LYS A 435 -32.21 12.19 23.81
CA LYS A 435 -31.65 13.42 23.22
C LYS A 435 -30.45 13.13 22.32
N LYS A 436 -30.52 13.60 21.06
CA LYS A 436 -29.37 13.64 20.15
C LYS A 436 -28.28 14.55 20.71
N SER A 437 -27.19 13.95 21.17
CA SER A 437 -26.07 14.70 21.75
C SER A 437 -25.20 15.27 20.63
N THR A 438 -24.97 16.57 20.66
CA THR A 438 -24.06 17.25 19.70
C THR A 438 -22.66 17.42 20.32
N TRP A 439 -21.64 17.74 19.52
CA TRP A 439 -20.29 18.11 20.00
C TRP A 439 -20.28 19.13 21.15
N LYS A 440 -21.23 20.08 21.15
CA LYS A 440 -21.39 21.07 22.23
C LYS A 440 -21.78 20.43 23.57
N ASP A 441 -22.57 19.36 23.54
CA ASP A 441 -23.00 18.64 24.74
C ASP A 441 -21.87 17.78 25.29
N LEU A 442 -21.10 17.10 24.42
CA LEU A 442 -19.87 16.38 24.80
C LEU A 442 -18.89 17.27 25.57
N TRP A 443 -18.68 18.50 25.08
CA TRP A 443 -17.79 19.47 25.74
C TRP A 443 -18.30 19.93 27.10
N LYS A 444 -19.63 20.02 27.30
CA LYS A 444 -20.22 20.35 28.59
C LYS A 444 -20.02 19.23 29.60
N TRP A 445 -20.16 17.97 29.19
CA TRP A 445 -19.97 16.81 30.07
C TRP A 445 -18.54 16.70 30.58
N LEU A 446 -17.55 17.10 29.77
CA LEU A 446 -16.15 17.16 30.20
C LEU A 446 -15.90 18.11 31.38
N LYS A 447 -16.73 19.15 31.52
CA LYS A 447 -16.63 20.17 32.59
C LYS A 447 -17.42 19.82 33.85
N GLN A 448 -18.26 18.79 33.83
CA GLN A 448 -18.97 18.33 35.02
C GLN A 448 -18.02 17.54 35.93
N LYS A 449 -18.13 17.77 37.25
CA LYS A 449 -17.25 17.19 38.28
C LYS A 449 -17.56 15.72 38.56
#